data_AF-A0A355EX25-F1
#
_entry.id   AF-A0A355EX25-F1
#
_cell.length_a   1.000
_cell.length_b   1.000
_cell.length_c   1.000
_cell.angle_alpha   90.00
_cell.angle_beta   90.00
_cell.angle_gamma   90.00
#
_symmetry.space_group_name_H-M   'P 1'
#
loop_
_entity.id
_entity.type
_entity.pdbx_description
1 polymer ?
#
loop_
_entity_poly.entity_id
_entity_poly.type
_entity_poly.pdbx_seq_one_letter_code
_entity_poly.pdbx_strand_id
1 'polypeptide(L)'
;MGEVVFNMQRGTWQRRIAAATVLGLVAWIGCTSSKPATVVEATPAVAEAAPEEEAKPAAAAAEIRTLDLREGAPEVFIDLEASAPLVWTSFRNADGKVIVELPNAEPQPGVAGMAPADGLVSSLAVESSREGSRPLTRLVITTRQEVEHSVSADGTRLAIKLQPVETAETGGRLPFEPLP
;
A
#
# COMPACT_ATOMS: atom_id res chain seq x y z
N MET A 1 1.48 -37.37 29.86
CA MET A 1 1.09 -36.07 30.47
C MET A 1 2.38 -35.30 30.67
N GLY A 2 2.71 -34.41 29.73
CA GLY A 2 3.91 -33.57 29.77
C GLY A 2 3.48 -32.15 29.42
N GLU A 3 3.55 -31.28 30.42
CA GLU A 3 3.06 -29.91 30.38
C GLU A 3 4.06 -29.04 29.59
N VAL A 4 3.60 -28.39 28.52
CA VAL A 4 4.40 -27.41 27.76
C VAL A 4 4.12 -26.03 28.35
N VAL A 5 5.04 -25.54 29.17
CA VAL A 5 5.03 -24.18 29.69
C VAL A 5 5.48 -23.23 28.56
N PHE A 6 4.54 -22.49 27.99
CA PHE A 6 4.85 -21.38 27.08
C PHE A 6 5.37 -20.19 27.88
N ASN A 7 6.70 -20.03 27.92
CA ASN A 7 7.34 -18.86 28.49
C ASN A 7 7.30 -17.71 27.47
N MET A 8 6.23 -16.90 27.54
CA MET A 8 6.03 -15.73 26.69
C MET A 8 6.85 -14.56 27.25
N GLN A 9 8.10 -14.45 26.83
CA GLN A 9 8.96 -13.33 27.20
C GLN A 9 8.57 -12.09 26.37
N ARG A 10 7.60 -11.32 26.90
CA ARG A 10 7.23 -9.98 26.42
C ARG A 10 8.38 -9.00 26.74
N GLY A 11 9.31 -8.89 25.80
CA GLY A 11 10.43 -7.94 25.84
C GLY A 11 10.04 -6.56 25.35
N THR A 12 9.44 -5.77 26.23
CA THR A 12 9.74 -4.34 26.45
C THR A 12 9.79 -3.38 25.25
N TRP A 13 8.64 -2.75 25.04
CA TRP A 13 8.49 -1.31 24.81
C TRP A 13 9.39 -0.50 25.77
N GLN A 14 10.47 0.11 25.29
CA GLN A 14 11.10 1.24 25.99
C GLN A 14 11.56 2.33 25.03
N ARG A 15 10.85 3.45 25.20
CA ARG A 15 11.18 4.83 24.86
C ARG A 15 12.68 5.14 25.05
N ARG A 16 13.27 5.83 24.07
CA ARG A 16 14.32 6.81 24.34
C ARG A 16 14.07 8.09 23.54
N ILE A 17 13.94 9.14 24.34
CA ILE A 17 13.88 10.56 24.01
C ILE A 17 15.30 11.00 23.65
N ALA A 18 15.46 11.80 22.59
CA ALA A 18 16.61 12.69 22.45
C ALA A 18 16.13 13.98 21.78
N ALA A 19 15.85 14.97 22.63
CA ALA A 19 15.72 16.36 22.25
C ALA A 19 17.10 16.91 21.82
N ALA A 20 17.13 17.65 20.73
CA ALA A 20 18.23 18.55 20.41
C ALA A 20 17.65 19.83 19.79
N THR A 21 17.33 20.78 20.66
CA THR A 21 17.22 22.21 20.37
C THR A 21 18.55 22.74 19.85
N VAL A 22 18.55 23.41 18.69
CA VAL A 22 19.54 24.44 18.36
C VAL A 22 18.79 25.67 17.86
N LEU A 23 18.81 26.70 18.70
CA LEU A 23 18.52 28.09 18.36
C LEU A 23 19.48 28.55 17.24
N GLY A 24 18.94 29.14 16.18
CA GLY A 24 19.69 29.83 15.14
C GLY A 24 18.98 31.09 14.71
N LEU A 25 19.13 32.15 15.51
CA LEU A 25 18.63 33.50 15.26
C LEU A 25 19.61 34.21 14.32
N VAL A 26 19.21 34.51 13.08
CA VAL A 26 19.87 35.53 12.25
C VAL A 26 18.81 36.37 11.55
N ALA A 27 18.67 37.60 12.03
CA ALA A 27 17.95 38.68 11.39
C ALA A 27 18.79 39.24 10.23
N TRP A 28 18.21 39.37 9.04
CA TRP A 28 18.66 40.33 8.03
C TRP A 28 17.49 41.20 7.58
N ILE A 29 17.60 42.46 7.96
CA ILE A 29 16.85 43.62 7.49
C ILE A 29 17.45 44.00 6.13
N GLY A 30 16.62 44.17 5.11
CA GLY A 30 17.04 44.67 3.80
C GLY A 30 15.89 45.34 3.05
N CYS A 31 16.00 46.66 2.91
CA CYS A 31 14.96 47.60 2.49
C CYS A 31 14.80 47.76 0.96
N THR A 32 13.63 48.31 0.62
CA THR A 32 13.31 49.28 -0.46
C THR A 32 13.39 48.86 -1.93
N SER A 33 12.21 48.76 -2.57
CA SER A 33 11.98 49.50 -3.82
C SER A 33 10.50 49.76 -4.03
N SER A 34 10.11 51.02 -3.80
CA SER A 34 8.79 51.58 -4.07
C SER A 34 8.62 51.80 -5.57
N LYS A 35 7.51 51.33 -6.15
CA LYS A 35 7.07 51.71 -7.49
C LYS A 35 5.65 52.27 -7.39
N PRO A 36 5.44 53.58 -7.61
CA PRO A 36 4.09 54.12 -7.70
C PRO A 36 3.57 53.85 -9.11
N ALA A 37 2.57 53.00 -9.25
CA ALA A 37 1.83 52.83 -10.49
C ALA A 37 0.40 53.32 -10.28
N THR A 38 0.19 54.54 -10.78
CA THR A 38 -1.03 55.04 -11.44
C THR A 38 -2.38 54.57 -10.91
N VAL A 39 -3.06 55.52 -10.26
CA VAL A 39 -4.52 55.58 -10.11
C VAL A 39 -5.19 55.24 -11.45
N VAL A 40 -5.80 54.07 -11.53
CA VAL A 40 -6.78 53.74 -12.55
C VAL A 40 -8.14 53.80 -11.88
N GLU A 41 -8.86 54.81 -12.32
CA GLU A 41 -10.30 55.04 -12.28
C GLU A 41 -11.16 53.80 -12.01
N ALA A 42 -12.05 53.93 -11.01
CA ALA A 42 -13.04 52.93 -10.66
C ALA A 42 -13.99 52.65 -11.83
N THR A 43 -13.81 51.51 -12.48
CA THR A 43 -14.88 50.87 -13.25
C THR A 43 -15.51 49.83 -12.34
N PRO A 44 -16.84 49.85 -12.10
CA PRO A 44 -17.51 48.80 -11.36
C PRO A 44 -17.40 47.51 -12.17
N ALA A 45 -16.45 46.65 -11.78
CA ALA A 45 -16.43 45.27 -12.23
C ALA A 45 -17.71 44.62 -11.69
N VAL A 46 -18.65 44.41 -12.61
CA VAL A 46 -19.73 43.45 -12.46
C VAL A 46 -19.10 42.19 -11.89
N ALA A 47 -19.55 41.81 -10.70
CA ALA A 47 -19.20 40.55 -10.07
C ALA A 47 -19.72 39.43 -11.00
N GLU A 48 -18.87 39.00 -11.93
CA GLU A 48 -19.07 37.80 -12.69
C GLU A 48 -18.89 36.66 -11.70
N ALA A 49 -20.02 36.13 -11.24
CA ALA A 49 -20.10 35.00 -10.34
C ALA A 49 -19.20 33.90 -10.90
N ALA A 50 -18.21 33.51 -10.09
CA ALA A 50 -17.47 32.28 -10.34
C ALA A 50 -18.51 31.16 -10.54
N PRO A 51 -18.35 30.30 -11.56
CA PRO A 51 -19.22 29.14 -11.71
C PRO A 51 -19.16 28.37 -10.39
N GLU A 52 -20.30 28.21 -9.73
CA GLU A 52 -20.47 27.19 -8.71
C GLU A 52 -20.19 25.86 -9.43
N GLU A 53 -18.97 25.37 -9.28
CA GLU A 53 -18.55 24.06 -9.74
C GLU A 53 -19.42 23.06 -8.99
N GLU A 54 -20.49 22.59 -9.65
CA GLU A 54 -21.40 21.58 -9.14
C GLU A 54 -20.56 20.41 -8.64
N ALA A 55 -20.50 20.26 -7.31
CA ALA A 55 -19.74 19.22 -6.67
C ALA A 55 -20.24 17.86 -7.18
N LYS A 56 -19.47 17.24 -8.07
CA LYS A 56 -19.79 15.92 -8.61
C LYS A 56 -20.01 14.96 -7.44
N PRO A 57 -21.13 14.21 -7.40
CA PRO A 57 -21.42 13.31 -6.30
C PRO A 57 -20.23 12.39 -6.05
N ALA A 58 -19.78 12.31 -4.79
CA ALA A 58 -18.71 11.42 -4.40
C ALA A 58 -19.13 9.99 -4.75
N ALA A 59 -18.36 9.32 -5.63
CA ALA A 59 -18.62 7.95 -6.00
C ALA A 59 -18.62 7.06 -4.74
N ALA A 60 -19.65 6.23 -4.61
CA ALA A 60 -19.77 5.27 -3.52
C ALA A 60 -18.54 4.35 -3.47
N ALA A 61 -18.21 3.87 -2.27
CA ALA A 61 -17.14 2.90 -2.11
C ALA A 61 -17.47 1.59 -2.83
N ALA A 62 -16.48 1.00 -3.48
CA ALA A 62 -16.60 -0.34 -4.06
C ALA A 62 -16.68 -1.37 -2.92
N GLU A 63 -17.53 -2.37 -3.07
CA GLU A 63 -17.68 -3.46 -2.11
C GLU A 63 -16.98 -4.69 -2.66
N ILE A 64 -16.00 -5.23 -1.93
CA ILE A 64 -15.31 -6.48 -2.27
C ILE A 64 -16.19 -7.62 -1.81
N ARG A 65 -16.69 -8.41 -2.74
CA ARG A 65 -17.67 -9.47 -2.52
C ARG A 65 -17.04 -10.83 -2.32
N THR A 66 -15.96 -11.11 -3.06
CA THR A 66 -15.24 -12.37 -2.99
C THR A 66 -13.73 -12.14 -2.92
N LEU A 67 -13.05 -13.07 -2.28
CA LEU A 67 -11.60 -13.15 -2.21
C LEU A 67 -11.23 -14.63 -2.23
N ASP A 68 -10.62 -15.08 -3.32
CA ASP A 68 -10.26 -16.46 -3.55
C ASP A 68 -8.75 -16.59 -3.71
N LEU A 69 -8.17 -17.64 -3.11
CA LEU A 69 -6.77 -18.01 -3.29
C LEU A 69 -6.72 -19.37 -4.01
N ARG A 70 -6.09 -19.39 -5.19
CA ARG A 70 -5.95 -20.57 -6.05
C ARG A 70 -4.48 -20.84 -6.29
N GLU A 71 -4.05 -22.04 -5.94
CA GLU A 71 -2.68 -22.48 -6.22
C GLU A 71 -2.67 -23.26 -7.55
N GLY A 72 -1.77 -22.90 -8.46
CA GLY A 72 -1.61 -23.53 -9.76
C GLY A 72 -0.15 -23.61 -10.14
N ALA A 73 0.52 -24.74 -9.83
CA ALA A 73 1.96 -24.88 -9.97
C ALA A 73 2.50 -24.41 -11.35
N PRO A 74 3.52 -23.52 -11.40
CA PRO A 74 4.30 -22.96 -10.29
C PRO A 74 3.71 -21.66 -9.67
N GLU A 75 2.56 -21.21 -10.13
CA GLU A 75 1.99 -19.89 -9.87
C GLU A 75 0.91 -19.95 -8.77
N VAL A 76 0.66 -18.82 -8.12
CA VAL A 76 -0.50 -18.65 -7.23
C VAL A 76 -1.30 -17.43 -7.69
N PHE A 77 -2.61 -17.59 -7.70
CA PHE A 77 -3.56 -16.55 -8.08
C PHE A 77 -4.41 -16.17 -6.87
N ILE A 78 -4.56 -14.88 -6.64
CA ILE A 78 -5.51 -14.33 -5.68
C ILE A 78 -6.49 -13.48 -6.49
N ASP A 79 -7.74 -13.89 -6.50
CA ASP A 79 -8.80 -13.25 -7.28
C ASP A 79 -9.75 -12.52 -6.34
N LEU A 80 -10.11 -11.29 -6.71
CA LEU A 80 -11.10 -10.47 -6.04
C LEU A 80 -12.20 -10.09 -7.00
N GLU A 81 -13.46 -10.18 -6.56
CA GLU A 81 -14.61 -9.62 -7.27
C GLU A 81 -15.23 -8.51 -6.44
N ALA A 82 -15.50 -7.36 -7.07
CA ALA A 82 -16.10 -6.19 -6.44
C ALA A 82 -17.41 -5.76 -7.10
N SER A 83 -18.14 -4.85 -6.44
CA SER A 83 -19.36 -4.24 -6.98
C SER A 83 -19.09 -3.16 -8.04
N ALA A 84 -17.86 -2.66 -8.12
CA ALA A 84 -17.40 -1.64 -9.05
C ALA A 84 -15.91 -1.83 -9.38
N PRO A 85 -15.40 -1.23 -10.47
CA PRO A 85 -13.97 -1.29 -10.78
C PRO A 85 -13.10 -0.79 -9.63
N LEU A 86 -12.07 -1.55 -9.31
CA LEU A 86 -11.14 -1.23 -8.23
C LEU A 86 -10.00 -0.36 -8.75
N VAL A 87 -9.60 0.62 -7.93
CA VAL A 87 -8.31 1.31 -8.07
C VAL A 87 -7.36 0.65 -7.09
N TRP A 88 -6.11 0.44 -7.50
CA TRP A 88 -5.13 -0.22 -6.64
C TRP A 88 -3.73 0.37 -6.78
N THR A 89 -2.94 0.19 -5.73
CA THR A 89 -1.47 0.23 -5.78
C THR A 89 -0.92 -1.08 -5.24
N SER A 90 0.22 -1.51 -5.76
CA SER A 90 0.88 -2.73 -5.27
C SER A 90 2.37 -2.54 -5.15
N PHE A 91 2.96 -3.09 -4.10
CA PHE A 91 4.39 -2.98 -3.83
C PHE A 91 4.85 -4.07 -2.85
N ARG A 92 6.17 -4.26 -2.75
CA ARG A 92 6.78 -5.06 -1.70
C ARG A 92 7.22 -4.16 -0.56
N ASN A 93 6.88 -4.51 0.67
CA ASN A 93 7.35 -3.76 1.84
C ASN A 93 8.77 -4.18 2.26
N ALA A 94 9.31 -3.55 3.30
CA ALA A 94 10.65 -3.86 3.82
C ALA A 94 10.80 -5.29 4.38
N ASP A 95 9.69 -5.90 4.81
CA ASP A 95 9.66 -7.29 5.31
C ASP A 95 9.50 -8.33 4.18
N GLY A 96 9.49 -7.89 2.92
CA GLY A 96 9.33 -8.76 1.76
C GLY A 96 7.89 -9.15 1.45
N LYS A 97 6.89 -8.64 2.19
CA LYS A 97 5.47 -8.91 1.96
C LYS A 97 4.95 -8.15 0.76
N VAL A 98 4.04 -8.77 0.01
CA VAL A 98 3.33 -8.09 -1.08
C VAL A 98 2.12 -7.38 -0.47
N ILE A 99 2.03 -6.07 -0.70
CA ILE A 99 0.96 -5.21 -0.23
C ILE A 99 0.15 -4.77 -1.45
N VAL A 100 -1.18 -4.92 -1.37
CA VAL A 100 -2.11 -4.36 -2.35
C VAL A 100 -3.09 -3.44 -1.63
N GLU A 101 -3.04 -2.16 -1.94
CA GLU A 101 -3.91 -1.15 -1.35
C GLU A 101 -5.03 -0.79 -2.31
N LEU A 102 -6.27 -0.81 -1.80
CA LEU A 102 -7.52 -0.61 -2.51
C LEU A 102 -8.23 0.61 -1.92
N PRO A 103 -7.88 1.83 -2.34
CA PRO A 103 -8.56 3.03 -1.90
C PRO A 103 -10.03 3.03 -2.35
N ASN A 104 -10.89 3.60 -1.51
CA ASN A 104 -12.34 3.69 -1.73
C ASN A 104 -13.01 2.31 -1.93
N ALA A 105 -12.50 1.28 -1.26
CA ALA A 105 -13.06 -0.06 -1.26
C ALA A 105 -13.23 -0.60 0.17
N GLU A 106 -14.29 -1.36 0.41
CA GLU A 106 -14.58 -2.03 1.68
C GLU A 106 -14.86 -3.53 1.47
N PRO A 107 -14.39 -4.42 2.34
CA PRO A 107 -14.77 -5.83 2.30
C PRO A 107 -16.21 -6.03 2.76
N GLN A 108 -16.97 -6.81 2.01
CA GLN A 108 -18.29 -7.30 2.44
C GLN A 108 -18.13 -8.18 3.70
N PRO A 109 -19.12 -8.22 4.62
CA PRO A 109 -19.13 -9.20 5.69
C PRO A 109 -18.93 -10.63 5.15
N GLY A 110 -17.92 -11.33 5.68
CA GLY A 110 -17.56 -12.68 5.25
C GLY A 110 -16.32 -12.75 4.37
N VAL A 111 -15.90 -11.65 3.75
CA VAL A 111 -14.56 -11.56 3.13
C VAL A 111 -13.54 -11.44 4.25
N ALA A 112 -12.74 -12.49 4.42
CA ALA A 112 -11.77 -12.62 5.48
C ALA A 112 -10.41 -13.04 4.93
N GLY A 113 -9.37 -12.84 5.74
CA GLY A 113 -8.04 -13.36 5.44
C GLY A 113 -7.99 -14.89 5.43
N MET A 114 -6.99 -15.42 4.74
CA MET A 114 -6.69 -16.84 4.61
C MET A 114 -5.29 -17.15 5.11
N ALA A 115 -5.08 -18.34 5.67
CA ALA A 115 -3.77 -18.83 6.11
C ALA A 115 -3.65 -20.31 5.72
N PRO A 116 -3.40 -20.63 4.43
CA PRO A 116 -3.30 -22.01 3.99
C PRO A 116 -2.08 -22.67 4.64
N ALA A 117 -2.22 -23.95 5.02
CA ALA A 117 -1.18 -24.69 5.73
C ALA A 117 0.08 -24.88 4.88
N ASP A 118 -0.13 -25.13 3.60
CA ASP A 118 0.90 -25.43 2.61
C ASP A 118 0.92 -24.38 1.47
N GLY A 119 1.79 -24.59 0.48
CA GLY A 119 1.86 -23.79 -0.74
C GLY A 119 2.70 -22.51 -0.64
N LEU A 120 2.58 -21.62 -1.62
CA LEU A 120 3.46 -20.45 -1.75
C LEU A 120 3.13 -19.34 -0.74
N VAL A 121 1.85 -19.13 -0.47
CA VAL A 121 1.34 -18.04 0.38
C VAL A 121 1.16 -18.56 1.80
N SER A 122 1.86 -17.99 2.78
CA SER A 122 1.69 -18.38 4.20
C SER A 122 0.51 -17.69 4.87
N SER A 123 0.18 -16.47 4.44
CA SER A 123 -0.98 -15.75 4.91
C SER A 123 -1.41 -14.68 3.91
N LEU A 124 -2.71 -14.48 3.78
CA LEU A 124 -3.35 -13.36 3.11
C LEU A 124 -4.25 -12.69 4.14
N ALA A 125 -3.85 -11.52 4.65
CA ALA A 125 -4.66 -10.74 5.57
C ALA A 125 -5.42 -9.64 4.84
N VAL A 126 -6.63 -9.33 5.32
CA VAL A 126 -7.46 -8.23 4.83
C VAL A 126 -7.58 -7.21 5.97
N GLU A 127 -6.99 -6.05 5.78
CA GLU A 127 -7.04 -4.94 6.72
C GLU A 127 -7.96 -3.85 6.16
N SER A 128 -8.93 -3.38 6.94
CA SER A 128 -9.80 -2.27 6.54
C SER A 128 -9.57 -1.08 7.47
N SER A 129 -9.35 0.10 6.89
CA SER A 129 -9.31 1.37 7.61
C SER A 129 -10.38 2.32 7.08
N ARG A 130 -11.09 2.97 7.99
CA ARG A 130 -12.00 4.09 7.70
C ARG A 130 -11.40 5.42 8.15
N GLU A 131 -10.12 5.42 8.50
CA GLU A 131 -9.41 6.64 8.88
C GLU A 131 -9.12 7.45 7.60
N GLY A 132 -9.78 8.61 7.48
CA GLY A 132 -9.65 9.50 6.33
C GLY A 132 -10.98 9.84 5.67
N SER A 133 -10.92 10.45 4.48
CA SER A 133 -12.11 10.84 3.72
C SER A 133 -12.75 9.70 2.93
N ARG A 134 -12.02 8.60 2.72
CA ARG A 134 -12.46 7.42 1.99
C ARG A 134 -11.96 6.17 2.71
N PRO A 135 -12.73 5.07 2.70
CA PRO A 135 -12.23 3.81 3.23
C PRO A 135 -11.03 3.31 2.43
N LEU A 136 -10.16 2.56 3.09
CA LEU A 136 -9.00 1.90 2.50
C LEU A 136 -9.02 0.43 2.91
N THR A 137 -8.99 -0.47 1.93
CA THR A 137 -8.71 -1.89 2.17
C THR A 137 -7.29 -2.21 1.77
N ARG A 138 -6.54 -2.91 2.61
CA ARG A 138 -5.20 -3.39 2.33
C ARG A 138 -5.17 -4.90 2.40
N LEU A 139 -4.67 -5.53 1.35
CA LEU A 139 -4.31 -6.94 1.35
C LEU A 139 -2.83 -7.06 1.72
N VAL A 140 -2.53 -7.89 2.71
CA VAL A 140 -1.16 -8.18 3.14
C VAL A 140 -0.87 -9.64 2.86
N ILE A 141 -0.06 -9.89 1.86
CA ILE A 141 0.30 -11.23 1.39
C ILE A 141 1.70 -11.55 1.89
N THR A 142 1.80 -12.56 2.76
CA THR A 142 3.06 -13.13 3.20
C THR A 142 3.32 -14.42 2.41
N THR A 143 4.51 -14.57 1.85
CA THR A 143 4.93 -15.74 1.07
C THR A 143 6.02 -16.52 1.80
N ARG A 144 6.12 -17.83 1.51
CA ARG A 144 7.14 -18.73 2.10
C ARG A 144 8.51 -18.62 1.42
N GLN A 145 8.55 -18.06 0.23
CA GLN A 145 9.77 -17.80 -0.55
C GLN A 145 9.61 -16.47 -1.30
N GLU A 146 10.69 -16.03 -1.92
CA GLU A 146 10.69 -14.82 -2.75
C GLU A 146 9.83 -15.04 -4.01
N VAL A 147 9.07 -14.01 -4.39
CA VAL A 147 8.13 -14.07 -5.51
C VAL A 147 8.25 -12.82 -6.36
N GLU A 148 8.00 -12.91 -7.65
CA GLU A 148 7.52 -11.80 -8.47
C GLU A 148 6.00 -11.69 -8.32
N HIS A 149 5.48 -10.46 -8.37
CA HIS A 149 4.03 -10.22 -8.34
C HIS A 149 3.60 -9.35 -9.50
N SER A 150 2.41 -9.64 -10.04
CA SER A 150 1.72 -8.76 -10.98
C SER A 150 0.26 -8.63 -10.57
N VAL A 151 -0.33 -7.47 -10.84
CA VAL A 151 -1.74 -7.19 -10.54
C VAL A 151 -2.40 -6.67 -11.81
N SER A 152 -3.50 -7.29 -12.20
CA SER A 152 -4.30 -6.91 -13.37
C SER A 152 -5.77 -6.80 -12.99
N ALA A 153 -6.51 -5.98 -13.74
CA ALA A 153 -7.95 -5.84 -13.55
C ALA A 153 -8.70 -6.09 -14.86
N ASP A 154 -9.90 -6.63 -14.72
CA ASP A 154 -10.88 -6.81 -15.79
C ASP A 154 -12.26 -6.42 -15.27
N GLY A 155 -12.71 -5.23 -15.62
CA GLY A 155 -13.96 -4.66 -15.12
C GLY A 155 -13.98 -4.53 -13.60
N THR A 156 -14.76 -5.40 -12.95
CA THR A 156 -14.92 -5.45 -11.48
C THR A 156 -14.06 -6.51 -10.80
N ARG A 157 -13.21 -7.20 -11.57
CA ARG A 157 -12.31 -8.24 -11.07
C ARG A 157 -10.88 -7.73 -10.97
N LEU A 158 -10.21 -8.11 -9.90
CA LEU A 158 -8.78 -7.86 -9.70
C LEU A 158 -8.09 -9.21 -9.49
N ALA A 159 -7.09 -9.50 -10.31
CA ALA A 159 -6.27 -10.71 -10.20
C ALA A 159 -4.86 -10.33 -9.78
N ILE A 160 -4.37 -10.99 -8.73
CA ILE A 160 -3.00 -10.87 -8.25
C ILE A 160 -2.32 -12.20 -8.54
N LYS A 161 -1.28 -12.16 -9.36
CA LYS A 161 -0.48 -13.33 -9.69
C LYS A 161 0.84 -13.27 -8.94
N LEU A 162 1.20 -14.37 -8.31
CA LEU A 162 2.46 -14.58 -7.60
C LEU A 162 3.23 -15.70 -8.27
N GLN A 163 4.49 -15.44 -8.60
CA GLN A 163 5.38 -16.42 -9.22
C GLN A 163 6.66 -16.51 -8.39
N PRO A 164 7.11 -17.71 -7.98
CA PRO A 164 8.41 -17.88 -7.35
C PRO A 164 9.53 -17.26 -8.17
N VAL A 165 10.42 -16.51 -7.51
CA VAL A 165 11.70 -16.17 -8.14
C VAL A 165 12.54 -17.43 -8.10
N GLU A 166 12.87 -17.96 -9.28
CA GLU A 166 13.86 -19.03 -9.36
C GLU A 166 15.19 -18.44 -8.89
N THR A 167 15.52 -18.72 -7.63
CA THR A 167 16.85 -18.40 -7.12
C THR A 167 17.76 -19.38 -7.83
N ALA A 168 18.40 -18.93 -8.91
CA ALA A 168 19.38 -19.73 -9.63
C ALA A 168 20.35 -20.27 -8.58
N GLU A 169 20.27 -21.56 -8.30
CA GLU A 169 21.13 -22.19 -7.31
C GLU A 169 22.56 -21.86 -7.72
N THR A 170 23.21 -21.05 -6.89
CA THR A 170 24.63 -20.74 -7.03
C THR A 170 25.40 -21.98 -6.54
N GLY A 171 25.19 -23.09 -7.25
CA GLY A 171 25.75 -24.42 -7.00
C GLY A 171 26.46 -24.99 -8.22
N GLY A 172 26.56 -24.22 -9.31
CA GLY A 172 27.48 -24.49 -10.42
C GLY A 172 28.91 -24.24 -9.97
N ARG A 173 29.47 -25.16 -9.17
CA ARG A 173 30.92 -25.31 -8.97
C ARG A 173 31.54 -25.50 -10.36
N LEU A 174 32.00 -24.42 -10.99
CA LEU A 174 32.83 -24.54 -12.18
C LEU A 174 34.06 -25.35 -11.76
N PRO A 175 34.35 -26.51 -12.39
CA PRO A 175 35.59 -27.21 -12.16
C PRO A 175 36.71 -26.34 -12.73
N PHE A 176 37.28 -25.47 -11.90
CA PHE A 176 38.56 -24.86 -12.21
C PHE A 176 39.60 -25.95 -11.97
N GLU A 177 39.84 -26.77 -12.98
CA GLU A 177 40.94 -27.73 -13.02
C GLU A 177 42.21 -26.90 -13.32
N PRO A 178 43.16 -26.76 -12.37
CA PRO A 178 44.41 -26.08 -12.66
C PRO A 178 45.20 -26.94 -13.64
N LEU A 179 45.52 -26.39 -14.81
CA LEU A 179 46.43 -27.00 -15.76
C LEU A 179 47.85 -27.10 -15.15
N PRO A 180 48.55 -28.23 -15.35
CA PRO A 180 49.90 -28.46 -14.82
C PRO A 180 50.98 -27.60 -15.48
#